data_AF-A0A3D5R504-F1
#
_entry.id   AF-A0A3D5R504-F1
#
_cell.length_a   1.000
_cell.length_b   1.000
_cell.length_c   1.000
_cell.angle_alpha   90.00
_cell.angle_beta   90.00
_cell.angle_gamma   90.00
#
_symmetry.space_group_name_H-M   'P 1'
#
loop_
_entity.id
_entity.type
_entity.pdbx_description
1 polymer ?
#
loop_
_entity_poly.entity_id
_entity_poly.type
_entity_poly.pdbx_seq_one_letter_code
_entity_poly.pdbx_strand_id
1 'polypeptide(L)'
;MIKKLTVIFVSLLIFISGCAEEEVEVNENISIQEDILRENEEFDRELERLIDEGDYTFKEPYILVDPYEASPLTALVAFSNNENLEVKVSVLGDKDENTFEYYIDNNKSNEEYYIPIIGLYADKENEVKLELIDDDEVVSEKEIII
;
A
#
# COMPACT_ATOMS: atom_id res chain seq x y z
N MET A 1 27.60 15.96 -67.10
CA MET A 1 27.24 16.53 -65.77
C MET A 1 26.00 15.84 -65.19
N ILE A 2 26.04 14.52 -64.95
CA ILE A 2 24.89 13.74 -64.42
C ILE A 2 25.26 12.79 -63.27
N LYS A 3 26.54 12.67 -62.89
CA LYS A 3 27.00 11.69 -61.89
C LYS A 3 27.00 12.15 -60.42
N LYS A 4 26.69 13.42 -60.12
CA LYS A 4 26.66 13.93 -58.73
C LYS A 4 25.26 14.01 -58.10
N LEU A 5 24.19 13.82 -58.89
CA LEU A 5 22.81 13.95 -58.40
C LEU A 5 22.25 12.64 -57.83
N THR A 6 22.72 11.48 -58.31
CA THR A 6 22.23 10.16 -57.86
C THR A 6 22.72 9.77 -56.46
N VAL A 7 23.89 10.28 -56.03
CA VAL A 7 24.49 9.93 -54.73
C VAL A 7 23.75 10.62 -53.56
N ILE A 8 23.16 11.80 -53.79
CA ILE A 8 22.45 12.55 -52.75
C ILE A 8 21.07 11.93 -52.46
N PHE A 9 20.41 11.34 -53.47
CA PHE A 9 19.09 10.73 -53.30
C PHE A 9 19.14 9.39 -52.56
N VAL A 10 20.22 8.62 -52.74
CA VAL A 10 20.44 7.36 -52.01
C VAL A 10 20.78 7.62 -50.54
N SER A 11 21.47 8.73 -50.23
CA SER A 11 21.76 9.14 -48.85
C SER A 11 20.51 9.54 -48.06
N LEU A 12 19.46 10.05 -48.71
CA LEU A 12 18.23 10.49 -48.03
C LEU A 12 17.28 9.32 -47.73
N LEU A 13 17.31 8.27 -48.56
CA LEU A 13 16.51 7.05 -48.35
C LEU A 13 16.98 6.21 -47.15
N ILE A 14 18.27 6.28 -46.80
CA ILE A 14 18.83 5.52 -45.67
C ILE A 14 18.43 6.12 -44.31
N PHE A 15 18.12 7.42 -44.26
CA PHE A 15 17.65 8.08 -43.03
C PHE A 15 16.21 7.71 -42.63
N ILE A 16 15.39 7.21 -43.57
CA ILE A 16 13.99 6.85 -43.30
C ILE A 16 13.87 5.41 -42.77
N SER A 17 14.86 4.55 -43.03
CA SER A 17 14.89 3.16 -42.52
C SER A 17 15.50 3.03 -41.13
N GLY A 18 15.92 4.15 -40.51
CA GLY A 18 16.46 4.19 -39.15
C GLY A 18 15.40 4.33 -38.05
N CYS A 19 14.11 4.27 -38.38
CA CYS A 19 13.04 4.10 -37.41
C CYS A 19 12.54 2.65 -37.47
N ALA A 20 13.46 1.71 -37.33
CA ALA A 20 13.06 0.41 -36.83
C ALA A 20 12.83 0.62 -35.34
N GLU A 21 11.56 0.83 -34.95
CA GLU A 21 11.14 0.43 -33.61
C GLU A 21 11.54 -1.04 -33.51
N GLU A 22 12.59 -1.30 -32.75
CA GLU A 22 12.80 -2.61 -32.17
C GLU A 22 11.51 -2.86 -31.38
N GLU A 23 10.63 -3.72 -31.92
CA GLU A 23 9.54 -4.28 -31.14
C GLU A 23 10.23 -5.02 -30.00
N VAL A 24 10.45 -4.31 -28.89
CA VAL A 24 10.90 -4.91 -27.65
C VAL A 24 9.79 -5.88 -27.30
N GLU A 25 10.09 -7.17 -27.43
CA GLU A 25 9.23 -8.24 -26.97
C GLU A 25 9.09 -8.06 -25.45
N VAL A 26 8.05 -7.33 -25.05
CA VAL A 26 7.75 -7.07 -23.64
C VAL A 26 7.39 -8.42 -23.07
N ASN A 27 8.30 -8.96 -22.26
CA ASN A 27 8.05 -10.17 -21.50
C ASN A 27 6.75 -9.98 -20.71
N GLU A 28 5.76 -10.87 -20.89
CA GLU A 28 4.45 -10.78 -20.22
C GLU A 28 4.58 -10.58 -18.71
N ASN A 29 5.63 -11.14 -18.09
CA ASN A 29 5.91 -10.97 -16.66
C ASN A 29 6.24 -9.52 -16.27
N ILE A 30 6.82 -8.72 -17.18
CA ILE A 30 7.11 -7.30 -16.94
C ILE A 30 5.81 -6.49 -17.05
N SER A 31 4.98 -6.77 -18.07
CA SER A 31 3.69 -6.09 -18.25
C SER A 31 2.76 -6.31 -17.05
N ILE A 32 2.66 -7.55 -16.56
CA ILE A 32 1.83 -7.88 -15.39
C ILE A 32 2.30 -7.16 -14.13
N GLN A 33 3.63 -7.02 -13.94
CA GLN A 33 4.18 -6.30 -12.80
C GLN A 33 3.87 -4.80 -12.84
N GLU A 34 3.87 -4.19 -14.04
CA GLU A 34 3.48 -2.79 -14.18
C GLU A 34 1.99 -2.56 -13.88
N ASP A 35 1.13 -3.48 -14.30
CA ASP A 35 -0.32 -3.33 -14.09
C ASP A 35 -0.69 -3.51 -12.61
N ILE A 36 -0.17 -4.52 -11.92
CA ILE A 36 -0.38 -4.71 -10.47
C ILE A 36 0.13 -3.49 -9.69
N LEU A 37 1.28 -2.93 -10.07
CA LEU A 37 1.82 -1.75 -9.41
C LEU A 37 0.88 -0.55 -9.59
N ARG A 38 0.38 -0.31 -10.80
CA ARG A 38 -0.57 0.78 -11.08
C ARG A 38 -1.86 0.61 -10.27
N GLU A 39 -2.42 -0.59 -10.23
CA GLU A 39 -3.63 -0.90 -9.47
C GLU A 39 -3.44 -0.62 -7.97
N ASN A 40 -2.33 -1.09 -7.38
CA ASN A 40 -2.02 -0.82 -5.97
C ASN A 40 -1.83 0.68 -5.70
N GLU A 41 -1.13 1.40 -6.58
CA GLU A 41 -0.96 2.85 -6.44
C GLU A 41 -2.29 3.62 -6.57
N GLU A 42 -3.20 3.16 -7.42
CA GLU A 42 -4.54 3.74 -7.54
C GLU A 42 -5.36 3.51 -6.29
N PHE A 43 -5.33 2.28 -5.77
CA PHE A 43 -5.99 1.91 -4.53
C PHE A 43 -5.45 2.71 -3.33
N ASP A 44 -4.13 2.85 -3.20
CA ASP A 44 -3.49 3.63 -2.14
C ASP A 44 -3.98 5.09 -2.14
N ARG A 45 -4.04 5.71 -3.32
CA ARG A 45 -4.53 7.09 -3.46
C ARG A 45 -6.01 7.22 -3.10
N GLU A 46 -6.84 6.25 -3.47
CA GLU A 46 -8.26 6.26 -3.12
C GLU A 46 -8.45 6.11 -1.60
N LEU A 47 -7.70 5.20 -0.99
CA LEU A 47 -7.70 4.95 0.44
C LEU A 47 -7.26 6.19 1.23
N GLU A 48 -6.14 6.81 0.86
CA GLU A 48 -5.67 8.08 1.45
C GLU A 48 -6.76 9.15 1.37
N ARG A 49 -7.37 9.35 0.20
CA ARG A 49 -8.45 10.32 0.02
C ARG A 49 -9.68 10.01 0.88
N LEU A 50 -10.08 8.74 1.00
CA LEU A 50 -11.22 8.33 1.81
C LEU A 50 -10.98 8.60 3.30
N ILE A 51 -9.75 8.42 3.77
CA ILE A 51 -9.36 8.67 5.15
C ILE A 51 -9.28 10.17 5.40
N ASP A 52 -8.66 10.94 4.51
CA ASP A 52 -8.54 12.41 4.62
C ASP A 52 -9.91 13.12 4.61
N GLU A 53 -10.84 12.62 3.78
CA GLU A 53 -12.22 13.14 3.72
C GLU A 53 -13.10 12.61 4.85
N GLY A 54 -12.69 11.50 5.48
CA GLY A 54 -13.39 10.87 6.59
C GLY A 54 -13.00 11.48 7.94
N ASP A 55 -13.98 11.70 8.82
CA ASP A 55 -13.71 12.12 10.20
C ASP A 55 -13.41 10.90 11.09
N TYR A 56 -12.44 10.07 10.67
CA TYR A 56 -12.08 8.84 11.39
C TYR A 56 -11.15 9.15 12.56
N THR A 57 -11.49 8.64 13.73
CA THR A 57 -10.74 8.88 14.97
C THR A 57 -10.31 7.56 15.58
N PHE A 58 -9.37 7.57 16.52
CA PHE A 58 -8.98 6.34 17.23
C PHE A 58 -10.18 5.59 17.86
N LYS A 59 -11.24 6.30 18.24
CA LYS A 59 -12.47 5.71 18.80
C LYS A 59 -13.35 5.06 17.75
N GLU A 60 -13.39 5.66 16.56
CA GLU A 60 -14.19 5.25 15.41
C GLU A 60 -13.29 5.22 14.17
N PRO A 61 -12.38 4.24 14.09
CA PRO A 61 -11.43 4.16 12.98
C PRO A 61 -12.10 3.58 11.75
N TYR A 62 -11.52 3.86 10.58
CA TYR A 62 -11.79 3.12 9.37
C TYR A 62 -11.10 1.75 9.45
N ILE A 63 -11.81 0.67 9.10
CA ILE A 63 -11.28 -0.69 9.12
C ILE A 63 -11.57 -1.34 7.76
N LEU A 64 -10.52 -1.86 7.12
CA LEU A 64 -10.62 -2.55 5.85
C LEU A 64 -9.91 -3.91 5.92
N VAL A 65 -10.67 -5.00 5.72
CA VAL A 65 -10.12 -6.37 5.70
C VAL A 65 -9.59 -6.68 4.32
N ASP A 66 -8.45 -7.38 4.26
CA ASP A 66 -7.76 -7.77 3.04
C ASP A 66 -7.63 -6.61 2.01
N PRO A 67 -6.93 -5.50 2.36
CA PRO A 67 -6.97 -4.27 1.58
C PRO A 67 -6.65 -4.43 0.09
N TYR A 68 -5.75 -5.35 -0.26
CA TYR A 68 -5.33 -5.63 -1.64
C TYR A 68 -5.87 -6.96 -2.18
N GLU A 69 -6.86 -7.57 -1.53
CA GLU A 69 -7.48 -8.85 -1.93
C GLU A 69 -6.47 -9.99 -2.16
N ALA A 70 -5.34 -9.94 -1.46
CA ALA A 70 -4.19 -10.81 -1.66
C ALA A 70 -3.77 -11.54 -0.38
N SER A 71 -4.28 -11.15 0.78
CA SER A 71 -3.89 -11.65 2.09
C SER A 71 -5.09 -11.59 3.06
N PRO A 72 -6.02 -12.57 2.98
CA PRO A 72 -7.29 -12.54 3.73
C PRO A 72 -7.14 -12.58 5.27
N LEU A 73 -5.93 -12.80 5.77
CA LEU A 73 -5.60 -12.81 7.19
C LEU A 73 -4.89 -11.50 7.62
N THR A 74 -5.23 -10.41 6.95
CA THR A 74 -4.78 -9.06 7.28
C THR A 74 -5.94 -8.07 7.23
N ALA A 75 -5.73 -6.92 7.86
CA ALA A 75 -6.60 -5.76 7.73
C ALA A 75 -5.76 -4.48 7.78
N LEU A 76 -6.39 -3.35 7.49
CA LEU A 76 -5.85 -2.02 7.71
C LEU A 76 -6.80 -1.27 8.63
N VAL A 77 -6.25 -0.66 9.67
CA VAL A 77 -6.98 0.27 10.53
C VAL A 77 -6.41 1.66 10.29
N ALA A 78 -7.27 2.62 9.96
CA ALA A 78 -6.86 4.00 9.72
C ALA A 78 -7.67 5.01 10.52
N PHE A 79 -6.99 6.01 11.06
CA PHE A 79 -7.59 7.06 11.87
C PHE A 79 -6.66 8.25 12.01
N SER A 80 -7.22 9.38 12.44
CA SER A 80 -6.45 10.54 12.87
C SER A 80 -6.39 10.67 14.39
N ASN A 81 -5.27 11.17 14.91
CA ASN A 81 -5.05 11.48 16.31
C ASN A 81 -4.12 12.70 16.44
N ASN A 82 -4.49 13.65 17.31
CA ASN A 82 -3.79 14.94 17.47
C ASN A 82 -2.31 14.83 17.90
N GLU A 83 -1.91 13.66 18.41
CA GLU A 83 -0.56 13.40 18.88
C GLU A 83 0.02 12.22 18.12
N ASN A 84 1.33 12.28 17.90
CA ASN A 84 2.09 11.24 17.27
C ASN A 84 2.63 10.27 18.34
N LEU A 85 2.05 9.08 18.39
CA LEU A 85 2.16 8.09 19.46
C LEU A 85 2.54 6.73 18.86
N GLU A 86 3.24 5.90 19.63
CA GLU A 86 3.48 4.51 19.23
C GLU A 86 2.16 3.73 19.34
N VAL A 87 1.95 2.79 18.43
CA VAL A 87 0.78 1.91 18.47
C VAL A 87 1.25 0.48 18.74
N LYS A 88 0.77 -0.09 19.85
CA LYS A 88 0.86 -1.53 20.08
C LYS A 88 -0.38 -2.20 19.53
N VAL A 89 -0.17 -3.22 18.71
CA VAL A 89 -1.22 -4.09 18.18
C VAL A 89 -1.12 -5.44 18.86
N SER A 90 -2.25 -5.97 19.31
CA SER A 90 -2.36 -7.32 19.85
C SER A 90 -3.50 -8.06 19.16
N VAL A 91 -3.19 -9.11 18.41
CA VAL A 91 -4.19 -10.00 17.80
C VAL A 91 -4.40 -11.19 18.73
N LEU A 92 -5.56 -11.25 19.38
CA LEU A 92 -5.80 -12.19 20.46
C LEU A 92 -6.00 -13.61 19.92
N GLY A 93 -5.17 -14.52 20.43
CA GLY A 93 -5.37 -15.95 20.25
C GLY A 93 -6.42 -16.49 21.23
N ASP A 94 -6.78 -17.76 21.07
CA ASP A 94 -7.75 -18.42 21.99
C ASP A 94 -7.20 -18.55 23.43
N LYS A 95 -5.91 -18.27 23.61
CA LYS A 95 -5.17 -18.22 24.86
C LYS A 95 -4.11 -17.13 24.77
N ASP A 96 -3.72 -16.57 25.90
CA ASP A 96 -2.69 -15.52 26.01
C ASP A 96 -1.36 -15.91 25.34
N GLU A 97 -0.95 -17.18 25.43
CA GLU A 97 0.28 -17.71 24.80
C GLU A 97 0.27 -17.65 23.27
N ASN A 98 -0.92 -17.48 22.68
CA ASN A 98 -1.14 -17.38 21.25
C ASN A 98 -1.49 -15.94 20.83
N THR A 99 -1.39 -14.94 21.70
CA THR A 99 -1.58 -13.55 21.29
C THR A 99 -0.35 -13.09 20.50
N PHE A 100 -0.57 -12.56 19.28
CA PHE A 100 0.48 -12.00 18.45
C PHE A 100 0.55 -10.49 18.68
N GLU A 101 1.69 -9.99 19.14
CA GLU A 101 1.89 -8.58 19.49
C GLU A 101 3.03 -7.96 18.70
N TYR A 102 2.86 -6.71 18.30
CA TYR A 102 3.90 -5.91 17.68
C TYR A 102 3.63 -4.42 17.86
N TYR A 103 4.67 -3.62 17.63
CA TYR A 103 4.66 -2.17 17.80
C TYR A 103 4.88 -1.50 16.45
N ILE A 104 4.18 -0.39 16.24
CA ILE A 104 4.34 0.48 15.08
C ILE A 104 4.69 1.86 15.59
N ASP A 105 5.92 2.27 15.29
CA ASP A 105 6.33 3.66 15.43
C ASP A 105 5.64 4.49 14.36
N ASN A 106 4.80 5.45 14.77
CA ASN A 106 4.39 6.46 13.83
C ASN A 106 5.52 7.51 13.71
N ASN A 107 6.42 7.31 12.76
CA ASN A 107 7.53 8.23 12.50
C ASN A 107 7.13 9.39 11.57
N LYS A 108 5.86 9.46 11.14
CA LYS A 108 5.40 10.52 10.24
C LYS A 108 4.99 11.75 11.04
N SER A 109 5.25 12.92 10.48
CA SER A 109 4.81 14.23 11.02
C SER A 109 3.29 14.43 10.94
N ASN A 110 2.57 13.41 10.47
CA ASN A 110 1.19 13.50 10.08
C ASN A 110 0.41 12.82 11.20
N GLU A 111 -0.58 13.51 11.75
CA GLU A 111 -1.52 13.03 12.76
C GLU A 111 -2.42 11.87 12.26
N GLU A 112 -2.06 11.25 11.14
CA GLU A 112 -2.76 10.17 10.44
C GLU A 112 -2.04 8.84 10.67
N TYR A 113 -2.82 7.81 10.93
CA TYR A 113 -2.35 6.47 11.24
C TYR A 113 -2.87 5.48 10.20
N TYR A 114 -1.96 4.63 9.73
CA TYR A 114 -2.24 3.50 8.85
C TYR A 114 -1.63 2.27 9.49
N ILE A 115 -2.45 1.56 10.27
CA ILE A 115 -2.02 0.43 11.10
C ILE A 115 -2.32 -0.86 10.36
N PRO A 116 -1.32 -1.49 9.71
CA PRO A 116 -1.51 -2.82 9.16
C PRO A 116 -1.74 -3.79 10.32
N ILE A 117 -2.84 -4.53 10.25
CA ILE A 117 -3.16 -5.66 11.12
C ILE A 117 -2.72 -6.93 10.40
N ILE A 118 -1.75 -7.64 10.97
CA ILE A 118 -1.25 -8.89 10.41
C ILE A 118 -1.42 -10.03 11.40
N GLY A 119 -1.57 -11.25 10.88
CA GLY A 119 -1.67 -12.45 11.72
C GLY A 119 -3.08 -12.69 12.26
N LEU A 120 -4.12 -12.27 11.54
CA LEU A 120 -5.49 -12.68 11.85
C LEU A 120 -5.60 -14.21 11.76
N TYR A 121 -6.43 -14.78 12.63
CA TYR A 121 -6.76 -16.19 12.63
C TYR A 121 -7.89 -16.48 11.65
N ALA A 122 -7.73 -17.55 10.87
CA ALA A 122 -8.74 -18.00 9.92
C ALA A 122 -10.01 -18.52 10.62
N ASP A 123 -11.14 -18.43 9.92
CA ASP A 123 -12.42 -19.03 10.32
C ASP A 123 -12.95 -18.61 11.69
N LYS A 124 -12.57 -17.42 12.17
CA LYS A 124 -13.09 -16.83 13.41
C LYS A 124 -13.17 -15.32 13.31
N GLU A 125 -14.02 -14.74 14.16
CA GLU A 125 -13.95 -13.32 14.49
C GLU A 125 -12.69 -13.09 15.34
N ASN A 126 -11.83 -12.19 14.87
CA ASN A 126 -10.58 -11.83 15.52
C ASN A 126 -10.82 -10.65 16.44
N GLU A 127 -10.44 -10.81 17.70
CA GLU A 127 -10.35 -9.70 18.64
C GLU A 127 -8.96 -9.07 18.53
N VAL A 128 -8.93 -7.80 18.14
CA VAL A 128 -7.69 -7.03 17.98
C VAL A 128 -7.72 -5.86 18.94
N LYS A 129 -6.71 -5.77 19.80
CA LYS A 129 -6.50 -4.66 20.70
C LYS A 129 -5.46 -3.70 20.12
N LEU A 130 -5.82 -2.42 20.06
CA LEU A 130 -4.93 -1.31 19.74
C LEU A 130 -4.71 -0.48 21.00
N GLU A 131 -3.45 -0.19 21.30
CA GLU A 131 -3.04 0.65 22.43
C GLU A 131 -2.16 1.79 21.91
N LEU A 132 -2.55 3.04 22.17
CA LEU A 132 -1.71 4.20 21.93
C LEU A 132 -0.79 4.41 23.14
N ILE A 133 0.50 4.55 22.88
CA ILE A 133 1.54 4.62 23.90
C ILE A 133 2.26 5.98 23.81
N ASP A 134 2.34 6.67 24.94
CA ASP A 134 3.11 7.89 25.15
C ASP A 134 4.12 7.65 26.28
N ASP A 135 5.42 7.81 26.02
CA ASP A 135 6.50 7.58 26.99
C ASP A 135 6.36 6.26 27.80
N ASP A 136 6.15 5.13 27.12
CA ASP A 136 5.92 3.77 27.68
C ASP A 136 4.61 3.60 28.49
N GLU A 137 3.73 4.61 28.53
CA GLU A 137 2.42 4.54 29.17
C GLU A 137 1.29 4.40 28.14
N VAL A 138 0.36 3.47 28.40
CA VAL A 138 -0.86 3.34 27.59
C VAL A 138 -1.80 4.52 27.91
N VAL A 139 -2.00 5.41 26.95
CA VAL A 139 -2.86 6.60 27.08
C VAL A 139 -4.25 6.41 26.49
N SER A 140 -4.40 5.44 25.58
CA SER A 140 -5.69 5.07 24.99
C SER A 140 -5.69 3.62 24.54
N GLU A 141 -6.85 2.96 24.61
CA GLU A 141 -7.02 1.60 24.11
C GLU A 141 -8.34 1.47 23.34
N LYS A 142 -8.34 0.56 22.36
CA LYS A 142 -9.50 0.22 21.54
C LYS A 142 -9.46 -1.26 21.18
N GLU A 143 -10.56 -1.95 21.44
CA GLU A 143 -10.82 -3.29 20.90
C GLU A 143 -11.67 -3.19 19.64
N ILE A 144 -11.31 -3.97 18.63
CA ILE A 144 -12.05 -4.12 17.38
C ILE A 144 -12.23 -5.61 17.08
N ILE A 145 -13.39 -5.95 16.52
CA ILE A 145 -13.69 -7.31 16.06
C ILE A 145 -13.61 -7.31 14.53
N ILE A 146 -12.78 -8.18 13.98
CA ILE A 146 -12.51 -8.32 12.53
C ILE A 146 -12.87 -9.72 12.05
#